data_AF-A0A098BLL9-F1
#
_entry.id   AF-A0A098BLL9-F1
#
_cell.length_a   1.000
_cell.length_b   1.000
_cell.length_c   1.000
_cell.angle_alpha   90.00
_cell.angle_beta   90.00
_cell.angle_gamma   90.00
#
_symmetry.space_group_name_H-M   'P 1'
#
loop_
_entity.id
_entity.type
_entity.pdbx_description
1 polymer ?
#
loop_
_entity_poly.entity_id
_entity_poly.type
_entity_poly.pdbx_seq_one_letter_code
_entity_poly.pdbx_strand_id
1 'polypeptide(L)'
;MTYGDADELKDAVAQTGLVVVSLQDLREMLEYKKLGPRVLAEVSTTLSGVGLGYYPRSVIDDNPQPRQWEEVRIYAKNSAVGKVVEAVLEPGTANDTFLLEVANADDARAAEILDQIRTLIDG
;
A
#
# COMPACT_ATOMS: atom_id res chain seq x y z
N MET A 1 10.49 -11.24 -3.48
CA MET A 1 11.40 -11.02 -2.32
C MET A 1 10.54 -11.27 -1.12
N THR A 2 10.91 -12.19 -0.25
CA THR A 2 10.01 -12.67 0.80
C THR A 2 10.44 -12.09 2.15
N TYR A 3 9.48 -11.56 2.89
CA TYR A 3 9.68 -11.01 4.24
C TYR A 3 9.28 -12.06 5.27
N GLY A 4 10.05 -12.19 6.34
CA GLY A 4 9.80 -13.17 7.40
C GLY A 4 8.55 -12.87 8.21
N ASP A 5 8.26 -11.60 8.45
CA ASP A 5 7.05 -11.14 9.15
C ASP A 5 6.64 -9.71 8.74
N ALA A 6 5.54 -9.23 9.32
CA ALA A 6 4.98 -7.93 9.02
C ALA A 6 5.82 -6.75 9.57
N ASP A 7 6.62 -6.97 10.62
CA ASP A 7 7.51 -5.95 11.17
C ASP A 7 8.74 -5.77 10.25
N GLU A 8 9.29 -6.86 9.71
CA GLU A 8 10.35 -6.80 8.70
C GLU A 8 9.87 -6.09 7.42
N LEU A 9 8.65 -6.40 6.97
CA LEU A 9 8.03 -5.68 5.83
C LEU A 9 7.87 -4.18 6.13
N LYS A 10 7.48 -3.83 7.36
CA LYS A 10 7.34 -2.44 7.79
C LYS A 10 8.69 -1.72 7.81
N ASP A 11 9.73 -2.37 8.29
CA ASP A 11 11.09 -1.81 8.30
C ASP A 11 11.62 -1.59 6.88
N ALA A 12 11.32 -2.50 5.95
CA ALA A 12 11.64 -2.32 4.54
C ALA A 12 10.92 -1.11 3.94
N VAL A 13 9.62 -0.97 4.20
CA VAL A 13 8.82 0.21 3.79
C VAL A 13 9.37 1.49 4.40
N ALA A 14 9.82 1.47 5.66
CA ALA A 14 10.41 2.65 6.29
C ALA A 14 11.71 3.10 5.62
N GLN A 15 12.47 2.17 5.03
CA GLN A 15 13.73 2.45 4.34
C GLN A 15 13.52 2.90 2.89
N THR A 16 12.58 2.29 2.17
CA THR A 16 12.36 2.55 0.73
C THR A 16 11.18 3.49 0.46
N GLY A 17 10.35 3.77 1.47
CA GLY A 17 9.08 4.50 1.35
C GLY A 17 7.92 3.63 0.90
N LEU A 18 8.18 2.68 -0.01
CA LEU A 18 7.20 1.75 -0.57
C LEU A 18 7.90 0.48 -1.05
N VAL A 19 7.19 -0.65 -0.99
CA VAL A 19 7.66 -1.92 -1.55
C VAL A 19 6.56 -2.58 -2.38
N VAL A 20 6.95 -3.27 -3.44
CA VAL A 20 6.03 -4.10 -4.24
C VAL A 20 6.18 -5.54 -3.78
N VAL A 21 5.07 -6.19 -3.45
CA VAL A 21 5.03 -7.56 -2.96
C VAL A 21 3.93 -8.35 -3.66
N SER A 22 4.19 -9.63 -3.91
CA SER A 22 3.20 -10.53 -4.48
C SER A 22 2.27 -11.09 -3.40
N LEU A 23 1.07 -11.53 -3.80
CA LEU A 23 0.17 -12.28 -2.91
C LEU A 23 0.81 -13.60 -2.45
N GLN A 24 1.74 -14.16 -3.21
CA GLN A 24 2.56 -15.29 -2.75
C GLN A 24 3.42 -14.91 -1.55
N ASP A 25 4.19 -13.82 -1.65
CA ASP A 25 5.10 -13.38 -0.59
C ASP A 25 4.31 -13.07 0.70
N LEU A 26 3.17 -12.38 0.58
CA LEU A 26 2.29 -12.07 1.71
C LEU A 26 1.68 -13.32 2.35
N ARG A 27 1.28 -14.32 1.56
CA ARG A 27 0.79 -15.60 2.08
C ARG A 27 1.89 -16.34 2.83
N GLU A 28 3.10 -16.37 2.29
CA GLU A 28 4.24 -17.09 2.87
C GLU A 28 4.73 -16.43 4.16
N MET A 29 4.74 -15.10 4.21
CA MET A 29 4.99 -14.31 5.43
C MET A 29 4.02 -14.67 6.57
N LEU A 30 2.77 -15.04 6.25
CA LEU A 30 1.76 -15.48 7.21
C LEU A 30 1.72 -17.01 7.41
N GLU A 31 2.69 -17.74 6.84
CA GLU A 31 2.82 -19.20 6.93
C GLU A 31 1.60 -20.00 6.42
N TYR A 32 0.74 -19.40 5.60
CA TYR A 32 -0.43 -20.09 5.05
C TYR A 32 -0.07 -20.95 3.83
N LYS A 33 -0.64 -22.14 3.73
CA LYS A 33 -0.43 -23.03 2.56
C LYS A 33 -1.34 -22.73 1.37
N LYS A 34 -2.49 -22.10 1.59
CA LYS A 34 -3.49 -21.80 0.55
C LYS A 34 -3.58 -20.30 0.35
N LEU A 35 -3.89 -19.88 -0.88
CA LEU A 35 -4.24 -18.51 -1.20
C LEU A 35 -5.74 -18.47 -1.53
N GLY A 36 -6.50 -17.65 -0.80
CA GLY A 36 -7.94 -17.53 -0.96
C GLY A 36 -8.49 -16.36 -0.15
N PRO A 37 -9.78 -16.01 -0.30
CA PRO A 37 -10.36 -14.78 0.28
C PRO A 37 -10.15 -14.65 1.80
N ARG A 38 -10.20 -15.77 2.52
CA ARG A 38 -9.89 -15.76 3.96
C ARG A 38 -8.47 -15.28 4.25
N VAL A 39 -7.48 -15.75 3.49
CA VAL A 39 -6.07 -15.35 3.69
C VAL A 39 -5.88 -13.89 3.31
N LEU A 40 -6.59 -13.37 2.30
CA LEU A 40 -6.56 -11.94 1.97
C LEU A 40 -7.09 -11.07 3.12
N ALA A 41 -8.17 -11.51 3.79
CA ALA A 41 -8.69 -10.83 4.97
C ALA A 41 -7.69 -10.83 6.15
N GLU A 42 -6.97 -11.93 6.37
CA GLU A 42 -5.90 -12.01 7.37
C GLU A 42 -4.74 -11.07 6.98
N VAL A 43 -4.30 -11.07 5.72
CA VAL A 43 -3.29 -10.12 5.19
C VAL A 43 -3.70 -8.68 5.47
N SER A 44 -4.93 -8.29 5.12
CA SER A 44 -5.45 -6.93 5.35
C SER A 44 -5.39 -6.56 6.84
N THR A 45 -5.79 -7.48 7.71
CA THR A 45 -5.78 -7.31 9.17
C THR A 45 -4.36 -7.17 9.70
N THR A 46 -3.43 -8.04 9.30
CA THR A 46 -2.04 -8.02 9.75
C THR A 46 -1.35 -6.73 9.32
N LEU A 47 -1.45 -6.35 8.04
CA LEU A 47 -0.82 -5.13 7.52
C LEU A 47 -1.35 -3.89 8.26
N SER A 48 -2.67 -3.79 8.41
CA SER A 48 -3.25 -2.65 9.13
C SER A 48 -2.87 -2.64 10.61
N GLY A 49 -2.70 -3.80 11.24
CA GLY A 49 -2.28 -3.94 12.63
C GLY A 49 -0.89 -3.34 12.91
N VAL A 50 0.00 -3.35 11.92
CA VAL A 50 1.34 -2.73 12.04
C VAL A 50 1.43 -1.32 11.44
N GLY A 51 0.31 -0.78 10.94
CA GLY A 51 0.22 0.57 10.37
C GLY A 51 0.57 0.66 8.88
N LEU A 52 0.56 -0.47 8.18
CA LEU A 52 0.76 -0.54 6.73
C LEU A 52 -0.58 -0.48 5.98
N GLY A 53 -0.55 0.18 4.82
CA GLY A 53 -1.61 0.18 3.82
C GLY A 53 -1.12 -0.47 2.53
N TYR A 54 -2.05 -0.71 1.61
CA TYR A 54 -1.74 -1.33 0.32
C TYR A 54 -2.60 -0.77 -0.81
N TYR A 55 -2.08 -0.92 -2.03
CA TYR A 55 -2.75 -0.55 -3.27
C TYR A 55 -2.31 -1.50 -4.41
N PRO A 56 -3.20 -1.97 -5.31
CA PRO A 56 -4.63 -1.68 -5.37
C PRO A 56 -5.45 -2.50 -4.36
N ARG A 57 -6.49 -1.88 -3.81
CA ARG A 57 -7.38 -2.50 -2.80
C ARG A 57 -8.11 -3.73 -3.35
N SER A 58 -8.53 -3.69 -4.62
CA SER A 58 -9.24 -4.79 -5.28
C SER A 58 -8.48 -6.11 -5.29
N VAL A 59 -7.14 -6.10 -5.25
CA VAL A 59 -6.32 -7.33 -5.24
C VAL A 59 -6.48 -8.11 -3.94
N ILE A 60 -6.80 -7.44 -2.82
CA ILE A 60 -6.96 -8.05 -1.49
C ILE A 60 -8.42 -8.01 -1.03
N ASP A 61 -9.09 -6.87 -1.16
CA ASP A 61 -10.43 -6.63 -0.58
C ASP A 61 -11.58 -7.21 -1.43
N ASP A 62 -11.40 -7.33 -2.75
CA ASP A 62 -12.42 -7.80 -3.68
C ASP A 62 -11.86 -8.79 -4.71
N ASN A 63 -11.18 -9.83 -4.21
CA ASN A 63 -10.57 -10.86 -5.05
C ASN A 63 -11.06 -12.27 -4.67
N PRO A 64 -12.10 -12.79 -5.35
CA PRO A 64 -12.61 -14.12 -5.08
C PRO A 64 -11.69 -15.24 -5.58
N GLN A 65 -10.75 -14.95 -6.49
CA GLN A 65 -9.87 -15.94 -7.12
C GLN A 65 -8.41 -15.45 -7.17
N PRO A 66 -7.77 -15.21 -6.01
CA PRO A 66 -6.45 -14.60 -5.95
C PRO A 66 -5.39 -15.46 -6.62
N ARG A 67 -4.52 -14.80 -7.38
CA ARG A 67 -3.39 -15.38 -8.09
C ARG A 67 -2.10 -15.00 -7.39
N GLN A 68 -1.19 -15.97 -7.28
CA GLN A 68 0.06 -15.82 -6.54
C GLN A 68 0.95 -14.69 -7.08
N TRP A 69 0.87 -14.42 -8.38
CA TRP A 69 1.64 -13.38 -9.06
C TRP A 69 1.00 -11.99 -9.02
N GLU A 70 -0.22 -11.83 -8.48
CA GLU A 70 -0.80 -10.51 -8.30
C GLU A 70 -0.01 -9.74 -7.25
N GLU A 71 0.23 -8.46 -7.52
CA GLU A 71 1.09 -7.61 -6.71
C GLU A 71 0.31 -6.46 -6.09
N VAL A 72 0.78 -6.06 -4.91
CA VAL A 72 0.35 -4.85 -4.22
C VAL A 72 1.57 -4.01 -3.83
N ARG A 73 1.37 -2.71 -3.84
CA ARG A 73 2.28 -1.70 -3.31
C ARG A 73 1.96 -1.53 -1.83
N ILE A 74 2.90 -1.82 -0.95
CA ILE A 74 2.79 -1.64 0.49
C ILE A 74 3.45 -0.32 0.88
N TYR A 75 2.77 0.45 1.72
CA TYR A 75 3.24 1.75 2.21
C TYR A 75 2.88 1.92 3.68
N ALA A 76 3.60 2.81 4.38
CA ALA A 76 3.25 3.19 5.75
C ALA A 76 2.14 4.24 5.70
N LYS A 77 0.99 3.98 6.33
CA LYS A 77 -0.20 4.89 6.29
C LYS A 77 0.09 6.30 6.80
N ASN A 78 1.01 6.41 7.77
CA ASN A 78 1.39 7.68 8.39
C ASN A 78 2.48 8.46 7.62
N SER A 79 3.09 7.86 6.59
CA SER A 79 4.08 8.52 5.74
C SER A 79 3.44 9.59 4.85
N ALA A 80 4.27 10.48 4.27
CA ALA A 80 3.77 11.50 3.34
C ALA A 80 3.05 10.87 2.13
N VAL A 81 3.66 9.86 1.51
CA VAL A 81 3.07 9.10 0.40
C VAL A 81 1.81 8.36 0.86
N GLY A 82 1.87 7.67 2.00
CA GLY A 82 0.72 6.93 2.53
C GLY A 82 -0.50 7.82 2.77
N LYS A 83 -0.30 9.04 3.30
CA LYS A 83 -1.39 10.01 3.46
C LYS A 83 -2.03 10.41 2.13
N VAL A 84 -1.24 10.61 1.08
CA VAL A 84 -1.76 10.91 -0.26
C VAL A 84 -2.55 9.72 -0.80
N VAL A 85 -2.01 8.51 -0.68
CA VAL A 85 -2.69 7.29 -1.16
C VAL A 85 -4.01 7.06 -0.41
N GLU A 86 -4.01 7.12 0.92
CA GLU A 86 -5.24 6.93 1.71
C GLU A 86 -6.27 8.03 1.42
N ALA A 87 -5.85 9.29 1.20
CA ALA A 87 -6.77 10.36 0.82
C ALA A 87 -7.45 10.12 -0.53
N VAL A 88 -6.76 9.49 -1.49
CA VAL A 88 -7.34 9.08 -2.78
C VAL A 88 -8.30 7.89 -2.61
N LEU A 89 -7.96 6.93 -1.74
CA LEU A 89 -8.75 5.71 -1.54
C LEU A 89 -9.99 5.91 -0.68
N GLU A 90 -9.94 6.87 0.24
CA GLU A 90 -11.03 7.18 1.17
C GLU A 90 -11.49 8.64 0.96
N PRO A 91 -12.28 8.94 -0.10
CA PRO A 91 -12.72 10.29 -0.36
C PRO A 91 -13.60 10.84 0.77
N GLY A 92 -13.49 12.14 1.02
CA GLY A 92 -14.24 12.83 2.06
C GLY A 92 -13.67 14.19 2.36
N THR A 93 -14.46 15.09 2.95
CA THR A 93 -14.13 16.52 3.07
C THR A 93 -12.72 16.82 3.57
N ALA A 94 -12.24 16.09 4.58
CA ALA A 94 -10.89 16.26 5.12
C ALA A 94 -9.80 15.80 4.13
N ASN A 95 -10.00 14.65 3.49
CA ASN A 95 -9.07 14.08 2.52
C ASN A 95 -9.07 14.87 1.20
N ASP A 96 -10.22 15.36 0.76
CA ASP A 96 -10.35 16.26 -0.38
C ASP A 96 -9.61 17.58 -0.13
N THR A 97 -9.75 18.14 1.07
CA THR A 97 -9.02 19.35 1.48
C THR A 97 -7.52 19.11 1.47
N PHE A 98 -7.06 18.00 2.06
CA PHE A 98 -5.65 17.62 2.04
C PHE A 98 -5.11 17.43 0.62
N LEU A 99 -5.85 16.78 -0.27
CA LEU A 99 -5.46 16.60 -1.67
C LEU A 99 -5.36 17.94 -2.39
N LEU A 100 -6.27 18.87 -2.14
CA LEU A 100 -6.20 20.23 -2.69
C LEU A 100 -5.02 21.01 -2.12
N GLU A 101 -4.71 20.91 -0.83
CA GLU A 101 -3.52 21.53 -0.24
C GLU A 101 -2.23 20.97 -0.86
N VAL A 102 -2.17 19.65 -1.05
CA VAL A 102 -1.07 18.97 -1.73
C VAL A 102 -0.93 19.45 -3.18
N ALA A 103 -2.04 19.58 -3.92
CA ALA A 103 -2.03 20.02 -5.31
C ALA A 103 -1.70 21.51 -5.47
N ASN A 104 -2.05 22.34 -4.49
CA ASN A 104 -1.82 23.80 -4.49
C ASN A 104 -0.55 24.21 -3.73
N ALA A 105 0.23 23.26 -3.20
CA ALA A 105 1.52 23.57 -2.61
C ALA A 105 2.45 24.14 -3.70
N ASP A 106 3.20 25.21 -3.40
CA ASP A 106 4.10 25.93 -4.34
C ASP A 106 4.78 24.99 -5.35
N ASP A 107 4.92 25.44 -6.60
CA ASP A 107 5.30 24.64 -7.79
C ASP A 107 6.43 23.61 -7.57
N ALA A 108 7.40 23.89 -6.70
CA ALA A 108 8.46 22.95 -6.34
C ALA A 108 7.95 21.69 -5.60
N ARG A 109 6.98 21.84 -4.70
CA ARG A 109 6.43 20.77 -3.86
C ARG A 109 5.35 19.97 -4.60
N ALA A 110 4.55 20.62 -5.45
CA ALA A 110 3.63 19.92 -6.35
C ALA A 110 4.39 19.08 -7.39
N ALA A 111 5.53 19.57 -7.91
CA ALA A 111 6.38 18.82 -8.84
C ALA A 111 7.00 17.58 -8.19
N GLU A 112 7.50 17.68 -6.96
CA GLU A 112 8.04 16.51 -6.21
C GLU A 112 6.95 15.45 -5.95
N ILE A 113 5.74 15.88 -5.58
CA ILE A 113 4.62 14.95 -5.33
C ILE A 113 4.16 14.30 -6.64
N LEU A 114 4.11 15.05 -7.73
CA LEU A 114 3.73 14.52 -9.04
C LEU A 114 4.78 13.55 -9.61
N ASP A 115 6.06 13.79 -9.35
CA ASP A 115 7.16 12.90 -9.76
C ASP A 115 7.12 11.58 -8.97
N GLN A 116 6.78 11.64 -7.68
CA GLN A 116 6.49 10.46 -6.87
C GLN A 116 5.29 9.69 -7.43
N ILE A 117 4.18 10.37 -7.76
CA ILE A 117 2.98 9.73 -8.34
C ILE A 117 3.27 9.10 -9.72
N ARG A 118 4.07 9.74 -10.58
CA ARG A 118 4.44 9.19 -11.89
C ARG A 118 5.32 7.95 -11.76
N THR A 119 6.28 7.97 -10.84
CA THR A 119 7.09 6.80 -10.50
C THR A 119 6.23 5.64 -9.98
N LEU A 120 5.08 5.92 -9.35
CA LEU A 120 4.15 4.92 -8.83
C LEU A 120 3.25 4.26 -9.88
N ILE A 121 2.98 4.94 -11.00
CA ILE A 121 2.05 4.49 -12.05
C ILE A 121 2.79 3.83 -13.22
N ASP A 122 3.94 4.36 -13.63
CA ASP A 122 4.69 3.91 -14.81
C ASP A 122 5.85 2.94 -14.47
N GLY A 123 6.04 2.63 -13.17
CA GLY A 123 6.96 1.61 -12.65
C GLY A 123 6.23 0.43 -12.04
#